data_AF-A0A8J2B1J3-F1
#
_entry.id   AF-A0A8J2B1J3-F1
#
_cell.length_a   1.000
_cell.length_b   1.000
_cell.length_c   1.000
_cell.angle_alpha   90.00
_cell.angle_beta   90.00
_cell.angle_gamma   90.00
#
_symmetry.space_group_name_H-M   'P 1'
#
loop_
_entity.id
_entity.type
_entity.pdbx_description
1 polymer ?
#
loop_
_entity_poly.entity_id
_entity_poly.type
_entity_poly.pdbx_seq_one_letter_code
_entity_poly.pdbx_strand_id
1 'polypeptide(L)'
;MKQSQLFSSLLYLNSLYHPVFAEEEETYRCVRFQKTGGCSPDGKEEDKKKCADEISSGESGYCVCKTQRGLFKRIKRETCDHAPFTCDYACARHTEYTCKHFQPIEQCTELQNAKPTKETLSCDEVPPAEKPGYCECGNGRQIMQPGCFNPSMSDMKSCTDLCATGPTPYEDLGTHQHATDAVLKQNFRKLSLKHHPDKGGDKVRFTAIREAMDVLSDSKLRRVYDMGGWDMVSKAKQDKLEKGPNKEHTMHLTLAQMYTGTTKSMHVGRRLRLCRGCDNENNKSVFCSKTCKKICPKQIEYRYMIRGGMRYQMQHEVESKHKCRAEKGPLEVEVPAGVRDGEEIKYAGEGDQSESQTPGDIVFKVKQIYEKQWSRKGIHLYRTLEISLKESLLGFDKTITHLDGRKLQVRKEGVTEANSRIVLSDEGMPDKRTGSTGKLVITCVIKYPTAPLSATLQEQIARLMPGPGSIVKAKKREEL
;
A
#
# COMPACT_ATOMS: atom_id res chain seq x y z
N MET A 1 9.41 4.28 -101.70
CA MET A 1 10.68 4.95 -101.34
C MET A 1 11.10 4.36 -99.99
N LYS A 2 11.93 3.29 -99.96
CA LYS A 2 13.38 3.34 -99.62
C LYS A 2 13.65 4.32 -98.47
N GLN A 3 13.99 3.93 -97.24
CA GLN A 3 15.24 3.28 -96.78
C GLN A 3 15.07 2.85 -95.31
N SER A 4 15.39 1.60 -94.92
CA SER A 4 16.58 1.19 -94.14
C SER A 4 16.87 2.04 -92.91
N GLN A 5 16.82 1.52 -91.67
CA GLN A 5 17.85 0.73 -90.96
C GLN A 5 17.31 0.52 -89.51
N LEU A 6 17.70 -0.41 -88.64
CA LEU A 6 18.46 -1.66 -88.60
C LEU A 6 18.27 -2.21 -87.16
N PHE A 7 18.51 -3.51 -86.97
CA PHE A 7 18.66 -4.27 -85.71
C PHE A 7 17.38 -4.53 -84.89
N SER A 8 17.14 -5.68 -84.27
CA SER A 8 17.71 -7.05 -84.36
C SER A 8 16.85 -7.89 -83.39
N SER A 9 16.29 -8.99 -83.90
CA SER A 9 16.21 -10.31 -83.27
C SER A 9 15.91 -10.46 -81.76
N LEU A 10 14.80 -11.17 -81.52
CA LEU A 10 14.71 -12.39 -80.70
C LEU A 10 14.48 -12.30 -79.18
N LEU A 11 13.35 -12.95 -78.82
CA LEU A 11 13.07 -13.82 -77.66
C LEU A 11 12.70 -13.11 -76.35
N TYR A 12 11.44 -13.20 -75.92
CA TYR A 12 10.83 -14.32 -75.16
C TYR A 12 11.52 -14.63 -73.83
N LEU A 13 10.70 -14.50 -72.76
CA LEU A 13 10.84 -15.04 -71.41
C LEU A 13 11.92 -14.44 -70.52
N ASN A 14 11.49 -13.68 -69.51
CA ASN A 14 11.92 -13.96 -68.13
C ASN A 14 10.92 -13.40 -67.11
N SER A 15 10.27 -14.37 -66.46
CA SER A 15 9.55 -14.25 -65.21
C SER A 15 10.55 -14.42 -64.05
N LEU A 16 10.31 -13.72 -62.95
CA LEU A 16 10.85 -13.96 -61.60
C LEU A 16 12.36 -13.70 -61.38
N TYR A 17 12.66 -12.69 -60.58
CA TYR A 17 13.36 -12.79 -59.28
C TYR A 17 13.75 -11.37 -58.84
N HIS A 18 12.97 -10.77 -57.93
CA HIS A 18 13.51 -9.75 -57.04
C HIS A 18 14.29 -10.47 -55.94
N PRO A 19 15.58 -10.19 -55.74
CA PRO A 19 16.28 -10.70 -54.59
C PRO A 19 15.68 -10.03 -53.35
N VAL A 20 14.87 -10.78 -52.61
CA VAL A 20 14.62 -10.51 -51.20
C VAL A 20 15.98 -10.64 -50.54
N PHE A 21 16.62 -9.51 -50.24
CA PHE A 21 17.74 -9.48 -49.32
C PHE A 21 17.23 -10.08 -48.01
N ALA A 22 17.64 -11.31 -47.73
CA ALA A 22 17.57 -11.84 -46.38
C ALA A 22 18.42 -10.89 -45.52
N GLU A 23 17.79 -10.17 -44.59
CA GLU A 23 18.51 -9.45 -43.54
C GLU A 23 19.33 -10.50 -42.78
N GLU A 24 20.65 -10.53 -43.02
CA GLU A 24 21.56 -11.29 -42.17
C GLU A 24 21.37 -10.82 -40.73
N GLU A 25 21.05 -11.73 -39.81
CA GLU A 25 20.95 -11.44 -38.39
C GLU A 25 22.28 -10.86 -37.90
N GLU A 26 22.37 -9.53 -37.79
CA GLU A 26 23.58 -8.86 -37.30
C GLU A 26 23.86 -9.34 -35.88
N THR A 27 24.91 -10.15 -35.70
CA THR A 27 25.30 -10.62 -34.36
C THR A 27 26.06 -9.54 -33.61
N TYR A 28 25.79 -9.38 -32.33
CA TYR A 28 26.44 -8.38 -31.48
C TYR A 28 27.41 -9.04 -30.50
N ARG A 29 28.65 -8.54 -30.46
CA ARG A 29 29.67 -8.94 -29.49
C ARG A 29 29.75 -7.93 -28.35
N CYS A 30 29.72 -8.40 -27.11
CA CYS A 30 29.91 -7.51 -25.97
C CYS A 30 31.32 -6.93 -25.91
N VAL A 31 31.41 -5.65 -25.53
CA VAL A 31 32.68 -4.95 -25.28
C VAL A 31 32.84 -4.67 -23.79
N ARG A 32 31.82 -4.08 -23.15
CA ARG A 32 31.83 -3.69 -21.73
C ARG A 32 30.46 -3.21 -21.28
N PHE A 33 30.27 -3.09 -19.97
CA PHE A 33 29.25 -2.24 -19.37
C PHE A 33 29.82 -0.85 -19.08
N GLN A 34 29.11 0.21 -19.43
CA GLN A 34 29.41 1.58 -19.00
C GLN A 34 28.47 1.96 -17.87
N LYS A 35 29.01 2.11 -16.66
CA LYS A 35 28.24 2.61 -15.52
C LYS A 35 28.02 4.11 -15.69
N THR A 36 26.84 4.56 -15.26
CA THR A 36 26.46 5.97 -15.23
C THR A 36 25.88 6.32 -13.87
N GLY A 37 26.06 7.57 -13.44
CA GLY A 37 25.52 8.09 -12.18
C GLY A 37 24.06 8.57 -12.28
N GLY A 38 23.41 8.74 -11.13
CA GLY A 38 22.08 9.34 -11.03
C GLY A 38 20.93 8.43 -11.50
N CYS A 39 21.10 7.11 -11.39
CA CYS A 39 20.09 6.11 -11.78
C CYS A 39 19.52 6.28 -13.19
N SER A 40 20.32 6.81 -14.11
CA SER A 40 19.94 7.09 -15.49
C SER A 40 20.98 6.52 -16.45
N PRO A 41 20.58 5.79 -17.50
CA PRO A 41 21.50 5.29 -18.51
C PRO A 41 22.17 6.42 -19.32
N ASP A 42 21.64 7.64 -19.26
CA ASP A 42 22.21 8.84 -19.89
C ASP A 42 22.88 9.79 -18.87
N GLY A 43 23.12 9.28 -17.66
CA GLY A 43 23.83 9.98 -16.59
C GLY A 43 25.31 10.20 -16.90
N LYS A 44 26.01 10.85 -15.97
CA LYS A 44 27.46 11.06 -16.09
C LYS A 44 28.16 9.70 -16.08
N GLU A 45 29.04 9.45 -17.03
CA GLU A 45 29.81 8.21 -17.09
C GLU A 45 30.73 8.06 -15.87
N GLU A 46 30.72 6.87 -15.28
CA GLU A 46 31.53 6.45 -14.15
C GLU A 46 32.43 5.26 -14.58
N ASP A 47 32.52 4.24 -13.73
CA ASP A 47 33.33 3.05 -13.93
C ASP A 47 32.85 2.15 -15.08
N LYS A 48 33.70 1.21 -15.48
CA LYS A 48 33.42 0.21 -16.52
C LYS A 48 33.53 -1.19 -15.92
N LYS A 49 32.61 -2.08 -16.29
CA LYS A 49 32.67 -3.51 -15.92
C LYS A 49 32.88 -4.38 -17.15
N LYS A 50 33.48 -5.57 -16.96
CA LYS A 50 33.68 -6.55 -18.02
C LYS A 50 32.34 -7.18 -18.38
N CYS A 51 32.26 -7.78 -19.56
CA CYS A 51 31.01 -8.33 -20.07
C CYS A 51 30.44 -9.49 -19.24
N ALA A 52 31.32 -10.28 -18.63
CA ALA A 52 30.99 -11.40 -17.78
C ALA A 52 30.72 -11.02 -16.32
N ASP A 53 31.06 -9.79 -15.91
CA ASP A 53 30.81 -9.32 -14.55
C ASP A 53 29.30 -9.13 -14.36
N GLU A 54 28.80 -9.50 -13.18
CA GLU A 54 27.41 -9.26 -12.81
C GLU A 54 27.19 -7.75 -12.56
N ILE A 55 26.17 -7.22 -13.22
CA ILE A 55 25.64 -5.88 -12.97
C ILE A 55 24.55 -6.04 -11.93
N SER A 56 24.79 -5.52 -10.73
CA SER A 56 23.89 -5.70 -9.59
C SER A 56 22.72 -4.70 -9.65
N SER A 57 21.57 -5.09 -9.09
CA SER A 57 20.47 -4.16 -8.85
C SER A 57 20.96 -2.93 -8.07
N GLY A 58 20.57 -1.72 -8.49
CA GLY A 58 21.05 -0.47 -7.90
C GLY A 58 22.10 0.27 -8.73
N GLU A 59 22.62 -0.35 -9.81
CA GLU A 59 23.54 0.30 -10.75
C GLU A 59 22.79 0.79 -12.00
N SER A 60 23.16 1.95 -12.55
CA SER A 60 22.65 2.40 -13.86
C SER A 60 23.74 2.40 -14.92
N GLY A 61 23.33 2.26 -16.18
CA GLY A 61 24.27 2.26 -17.29
C GLY A 61 23.74 1.59 -18.54
N TYR A 62 24.66 1.17 -19.40
CA TYR A 62 24.33 0.50 -20.64
C TYR A 62 25.44 -0.44 -21.11
N CYS A 63 25.05 -1.51 -21.81
CA CYS A 63 26.01 -2.39 -22.47
C CYS A 63 26.48 -1.78 -23.78
N VAL A 64 27.79 -1.74 -23.97
CA VAL A 64 28.42 -1.38 -25.23
C VAL A 64 28.65 -2.66 -26.01
N CYS A 65 27.93 -2.82 -27.12
CA CYS A 65 28.06 -3.97 -28.00
C CYS A 65 28.57 -3.53 -29.36
N LYS A 66 29.37 -4.37 -30.00
CA LYS A 66 29.95 -4.13 -31.33
C LYS A 66 29.28 -5.05 -32.35
N THR A 67 28.81 -4.50 -33.46
CA THR A 67 28.28 -5.28 -34.59
C THR A 67 29.43 -5.96 -35.35
N GLN A 68 29.11 -6.95 -36.18
CA GLN A 68 30.09 -7.57 -37.08
C GLN A 68 30.77 -6.53 -38.01
N ARG A 69 30.03 -5.49 -38.42
CA ARG A 69 30.50 -4.35 -39.23
C ARG A 69 31.33 -3.33 -38.45
N GLY A 70 31.58 -3.57 -37.17
CA GLY A 70 32.43 -2.75 -36.31
C GLY A 70 31.77 -1.53 -35.69
N LEU A 71 30.46 -1.36 -35.84
CA LEU A 71 29.72 -0.25 -35.23
C LEU A 71 29.42 -0.54 -33.77
N PHE A 72 29.55 0.48 -32.91
CA PHE A 72 29.19 0.37 -31.50
C PHE A 72 27.73 0.79 -31.29
N LYS A 73 26.98 -0.01 -30.52
CA LYS A 73 25.61 0.28 -30.11
C LYS A 73 25.50 0.20 -28.59
N ARG A 74 24.62 1.04 -28.03
CA ARG A 74 24.21 1.00 -26.62
C ARG A 74 22.99 0.08 -26.53
N ILE A 75 23.12 -1.02 -25.81
CA ILE A 75 22.08 -2.05 -25.65
C ILE A 75 21.79 -2.19 -24.16
N LYS A 76 20.55 -2.57 -23.82
CA LYS A 76 20.10 -2.77 -22.44
C LYS A 76 20.46 -1.58 -21.54
N ARG A 77 19.80 -0.46 -21.82
CA ARG A 77 20.00 0.83 -21.15
C ARG A 77 19.16 0.86 -19.88
N GLU A 78 19.77 0.57 -18.74
CA GLU A 78 19.06 0.36 -17.48
C GLU A 78 19.23 1.52 -16.50
N THR A 79 18.17 1.75 -15.74
CA THR A 79 18.20 2.54 -14.51
C THR A 79 18.64 1.64 -13.35
N CYS A 80 18.73 2.16 -12.12
CA CYS A 80 19.03 1.34 -10.94
C CYS A 80 18.00 0.22 -10.65
N ASP A 81 16.86 0.19 -11.34
CA ASP A 81 15.76 -0.74 -11.11
C ASP A 81 15.74 -1.86 -12.15
N HIS A 82 16.70 -2.78 -12.06
CA HIS A 82 16.78 -3.97 -12.89
C HIS A 82 17.16 -5.19 -12.05
N ALA A 83 16.72 -6.37 -12.48
CA ALA A 83 17.26 -7.63 -11.96
C ALA A 83 18.73 -7.77 -12.37
N PRO A 84 19.58 -8.45 -11.58
CA PRO A 84 20.98 -8.65 -11.94
C PRO A 84 21.15 -9.29 -13.32
N PHE A 85 22.15 -8.84 -14.08
CA PHE A 85 22.41 -9.38 -15.42
C PHE A 85 23.87 -9.22 -15.85
N THR A 86 24.23 -9.83 -16.99
CA THR A 86 25.55 -9.65 -17.63
C THR A 86 25.41 -9.05 -19.02
N CYS A 87 26.40 -8.25 -19.45
CA CYS A 87 26.36 -7.65 -20.78
C CYS A 87 26.62 -8.67 -21.89
N ASP A 88 27.32 -9.77 -21.63
CA ASP A 88 27.44 -10.87 -22.59
C ASP A 88 26.06 -11.40 -22.99
N TYR A 89 25.21 -11.65 -21.98
CA TYR A 89 23.84 -12.11 -22.20
C TYR A 89 23.00 -11.05 -22.93
N ALA A 90 23.09 -9.79 -22.50
CA ALA A 90 22.32 -8.69 -23.07
C ALA A 90 22.65 -8.43 -24.55
N CYS A 91 23.94 -8.41 -24.91
CA CYS A 91 24.37 -8.21 -26.30
C CYS A 91 23.95 -9.39 -27.19
N ALA A 92 24.06 -10.62 -26.69
CA ALA A 92 23.63 -11.81 -27.43
C ALA A 92 22.12 -11.77 -27.77
N ARG A 93 21.30 -11.13 -26.92
CA ARG A 93 19.85 -11.00 -27.08
C ARG A 93 19.41 -9.58 -27.41
N HIS A 94 20.22 -8.86 -28.17
CA HIS A 94 19.93 -7.47 -28.51
C HIS A 94 18.55 -7.24 -29.13
N THR A 95 18.05 -8.22 -29.92
CA THR A 95 16.73 -8.16 -30.55
C THR A 95 15.60 -8.02 -29.53
N GLU A 96 15.78 -8.45 -28.28
CA GLU A 96 14.76 -8.26 -27.23
C GLU A 96 14.58 -6.79 -26.82
N TYR A 97 15.60 -5.99 -27.07
CA TYR A 97 15.66 -4.59 -26.67
C TYR A 97 15.41 -3.63 -27.85
N THR A 98 15.25 -4.15 -29.06
CA THR A 98 14.92 -3.35 -30.23
C THR A 98 13.44 -3.07 -30.28
N CYS A 99 13.08 -1.80 -30.45
CA CYS A 99 11.71 -1.42 -30.74
C CYS A 99 11.34 -1.80 -32.18
N LYS A 100 10.10 -2.25 -32.39
CA LYS A 100 9.50 -2.44 -33.73
C LYS A 100 8.59 -1.28 -34.11
N HIS A 101 7.57 -1.00 -33.29
CA HIS A 101 6.61 0.08 -33.49
C HIS A 101 5.79 0.30 -32.21
N PHE A 102 5.00 1.38 -32.19
CA PHE A 102 3.96 1.60 -31.20
C PHE A 102 2.59 1.25 -31.79
N GLN A 103 1.80 0.49 -31.02
CA GLN A 103 0.45 0.07 -31.35
C GLN A 103 -0.56 0.79 -30.44
N PRO A 104 -1.31 1.77 -30.96
CA PRO A 104 -2.42 2.38 -30.23
C PRO A 104 -3.56 1.37 -30.05
N ILE A 105 -4.32 1.54 -28.97
CA ILE A 105 -5.48 0.73 -28.61
C ILE A 105 -6.70 1.61 -28.38
N GLU A 106 -7.90 1.04 -28.49
CA GLU A 106 -9.14 1.82 -28.34
C GLU A 106 -9.37 2.29 -26.90
N GLN A 107 -9.06 1.46 -25.91
CA GLN A 107 -9.29 1.71 -24.49
C GLN A 107 -8.20 1.07 -23.64
N CYS A 108 -7.86 1.71 -22.52
CA CYS A 108 -6.94 1.17 -21.53
C CYS A 108 -7.49 -0.12 -20.91
N THR A 109 -6.85 -1.23 -21.28
CA THR A 109 -7.17 -2.58 -20.82
C THR A 109 -5.87 -3.34 -20.61
N GLU A 110 -5.94 -4.47 -19.92
CA GLU A 110 -4.79 -5.39 -19.85
C GLU A 110 -4.38 -5.82 -21.26
N LEU A 111 -3.07 -6.01 -21.48
CA LEU A 111 -2.49 -6.33 -22.79
C LEU A 111 -3.18 -7.52 -23.49
N GLN A 112 -3.65 -8.50 -22.73
CA GLN A 112 -4.32 -9.69 -23.26
C GLN A 112 -5.72 -9.40 -23.82
N ASN A 113 -6.34 -8.30 -23.40
CA ASN A 113 -7.69 -7.85 -23.79
C ASN A 113 -7.65 -6.59 -24.68
N ALA A 114 -6.45 -6.11 -25.01
CA ALA A 114 -6.26 -4.89 -25.77
C ALA A 114 -6.78 -5.05 -27.21
N LYS A 115 -7.54 -4.05 -27.67
CA LYS A 115 -8.02 -3.96 -29.05
C LYS A 115 -7.17 -2.95 -29.83
N PRO A 116 -6.28 -3.41 -30.73
CA PRO A 116 -5.39 -2.54 -31.49
C PRO A 116 -6.16 -1.74 -32.55
N THR A 117 -5.77 -0.49 -32.75
CA THR A 117 -6.24 0.33 -33.87
C THR A 117 -5.52 -0.05 -35.18
N LYS A 118 -5.99 0.48 -36.32
CA LYS A 118 -5.35 0.22 -37.63
C LYS A 118 -4.06 1.01 -37.87
N GLU A 119 -3.82 2.06 -37.10
CA GLU A 119 -2.67 2.95 -37.25
C GLU A 119 -1.52 2.48 -36.35
N THR A 120 -0.29 2.48 -36.83
CA THR A 120 0.92 2.22 -36.04
C THR A 120 1.84 3.43 -36.11
N LEU A 121 2.54 3.74 -35.01
CA LEU A 121 3.53 4.81 -34.95
C LEU A 121 4.95 4.25 -34.94
N SER A 122 5.90 4.99 -35.51
CA SER A 122 7.31 4.62 -35.53
C SER A 122 7.92 4.69 -34.12
N CYS A 123 9.01 3.96 -33.89
CA CYS A 123 9.67 3.85 -32.59
C CYS A 123 10.20 5.18 -32.02
N ASP A 124 10.60 6.09 -32.92
CA ASP A 124 11.13 7.41 -32.57
C ASP A 124 10.04 8.49 -32.47
N GLU A 125 8.81 8.16 -32.91
CA GLU A 125 7.66 9.03 -32.73
C GLU A 125 7.17 8.93 -31.30
N VAL A 126 7.06 10.07 -30.62
CA VAL A 126 6.44 10.13 -29.31
C VAL A 126 4.94 9.93 -29.50
N PRO A 127 4.31 8.91 -28.89
CA PRO A 127 2.88 8.71 -29.06
C PRO A 127 2.06 9.93 -28.58
N PRO A 128 0.82 10.13 -29.04
CA PRO A 128 -0.04 11.16 -28.48
C PRO A 128 -0.38 10.85 -27.02
N ALA A 129 -0.24 11.82 -26.11
CA ALA A 129 -0.49 11.64 -24.67
C ALA A 129 -1.91 11.14 -24.32
N GLU A 130 -2.87 11.34 -25.22
CA GLU A 130 -4.28 10.99 -25.05
C GLU A 130 -4.65 9.61 -25.65
N LYS A 131 -3.79 9.02 -26.48
CA LYS A 131 -4.05 7.73 -27.11
C LYS A 131 -3.37 6.61 -26.32
N PRO A 132 -4.12 5.71 -25.69
CA PRO A 132 -3.51 4.56 -25.03
C PRO A 132 -2.89 3.61 -26.05
N GLY A 133 -1.86 2.87 -25.65
CA GLY A 133 -1.22 1.88 -26.51
C GLY A 133 -0.08 1.13 -25.82
N TYR A 134 0.60 0.30 -26.60
CA TYR A 134 1.78 -0.44 -26.18
C TYR A 134 2.89 -0.38 -27.23
N CYS A 135 4.13 -0.43 -26.79
CA CYS A 135 5.28 -0.62 -27.65
C CYS A 135 5.48 -2.11 -27.92
N GLU A 136 5.58 -2.50 -29.19
CA GLU A 136 6.04 -3.84 -29.55
C GLU A 136 7.56 -3.83 -29.71
N CYS A 137 8.23 -4.61 -28.87
CA CYS A 137 9.66 -4.85 -28.90
C CYS A 137 9.97 -6.20 -29.55
N GLY A 138 11.24 -6.48 -29.86
CA GLY A 138 11.59 -7.77 -30.42
C GLY A 138 11.34 -8.95 -29.48
N ASN A 139 11.34 -10.16 -30.05
CA ASN A 139 10.88 -11.39 -29.40
C ASN A 139 9.46 -11.31 -28.79
N GLY A 140 8.59 -10.50 -29.40
CA GLY A 140 7.16 -10.37 -29.05
C GLY A 140 6.91 -9.79 -27.66
N ARG A 141 7.88 -9.09 -27.08
CA ARG A 141 7.69 -8.36 -25.81
C ARG A 141 6.86 -7.12 -26.10
N GLN A 142 5.82 -6.89 -25.30
CA GLN A 142 4.94 -5.75 -25.43
C GLN A 142 4.92 -4.97 -24.12
N ILE A 143 5.15 -3.67 -24.18
CA ILE A 143 5.25 -2.78 -23.02
C ILE A 143 4.11 -1.77 -23.11
N MET A 144 3.15 -1.84 -22.19
CA MET A 144 2.07 -0.84 -22.11
C MET A 144 2.64 0.53 -21.77
N GLN A 145 2.13 1.57 -22.42
CA GLN A 145 2.58 2.92 -22.17
C GLN A 145 2.26 3.36 -20.71
N PRO A 146 3.18 4.06 -20.03
CA PRO A 146 2.89 4.71 -18.76
C PRO A 146 1.77 5.73 -18.95
N GLY A 147 0.58 5.49 -18.35
CA GLY A 147 -0.56 6.40 -18.47
C GLY A 147 -1.91 5.72 -18.39
N CYS A 148 -2.03 4.48 -18.88
CA CYS A 148 -3.34 3.82 -18.94
C CYS A 148 -4.02 3.54 -17.60
N PHE A 149 -3.21 3.41 -16.54
CA PHE A 149 -3.67 3.14 -15.18
C PHE A 149 -3.24 4.23 -14.19
N ASN A 150 -2.55 5.28 -14.68
CA ASN A 150 -2.16 6.43 -13.86
C ASN A 150 -1.77 7.65 -14.73
N PRO A 151 -2.66 8.64 -14.93
CA PRO A 151 -2.41 9.78 -15.82
C PRO A 151 -1.35 10.76 -15.30
N SER A 152 -0.83 10.60 -14.07
CA SER A 152 0.19 11.49 -13.50
C SER A 152 1.64 11.12 -13.86
N MET A 153 1.86 10.21 -14.81
CA MET A 153 3.18 9.75 -15.29
C MET A 153 3.41 10.09 -16.77
N SER A 154 2.97 11.27 -17.23
CA SER A 154 3.00 11.68 -18.64
C SER A 154 4.36 12.16 -19.17
N ASP A 155 5.48 11.88 -18.49
CA ASP A 155 6.81 12.20 -19.02
C ASP A 155 7.24 11.05 -19.96
N MET A 156 6.79 11.14 -21.22
CA MET A 156 6.88 10.07 -22.19
C MET A 156 8.29 9.80 -22.70
N LYS A 157 8.70 8.53 -22.58
CA LYS A 157 9.79 7.92 -23.34
C LYS A 157 9.30 7.50 -24.72
N SER A 158 10.18 7.55 -25.70
CA SER A 158 9.97 6.89 -27.00
C SER A 158 9.84 5.37 -26.81
N CYS A 159 9.23 4.65 -27.75
CA CYS A 159 9.23 3.19 -27.69
C CYS A 159 10.65 2.61 -27.79
N THR A 160 11.56 3.31 -28.48
CA THR A 160 12.99 2.98 -28.48
C THR A 160 13.55 2.94 -27.06
N ASP A 161 13.26 3.94 -26.22
CA ASP A 161 13.74 4.01 -24.84
C ASP A 161 13.06 3.00 -23.90
N LEU A 162 11.78 2.69 -24.14
CA LEU A 162 11.03 1.70 -23.35
C LEU A 162 11.49 0.28 -23.65
N CYS A 163 11.65 -0.08 -24.93
CA CYS A 163 12.18 -1.38 -25.32
C CYS A 163 13.63 -1.57 -24.90
N ALA A 164 14.42 -0.50 -24.85
CA ALA A 164 15.81 -0.55 -24.42
C ALA A 164 16.00 -0.87 -22.92
N THR A 165 14.98 -0.67 -22.08
CA THR A 165 14.98 -1.08 -20.66
C THR A 165 14.53 -2.54 -20.51
N GLY A 166 15.09 -3.28 -19.56
CA GLY A 166 14.70 -4.65 -19.25
C GLY A 166 13.27 -4.78 -18.73
N PRO A 167 12.68 -5.99 -18.72
CA PRO A 167 11.33 -6.20 -18.24
C PRO A 167 11.23 -5.99 -16.73
N THR A 168 10.11 -5.44 -16.30
CA THR A 168 9.71 -5.43 -14.89
C THR A 168 9.07 -6.78 -14.51
N PRO A 169 9.00 -7.15 -13.21
CA PRO A 169 8.28 -8.35 -12.76
C PRO A 169 6.83 -8.40 -13.25
N TYR A 170 6.17 -7.25 -13.34
CA TYR A 170 4.80 -7.16 -13.83
C TYR A 170 4.74 -7.44 -15.35
N GLU A 171 5.69 -6.93 -16.13
CA GLU A 171 5.81 -7.24 -17.56
C GLU A 171 6.15 -8.71 -17.81
N ASP A 172 7.03 -9.30 -17.00
CA ASP A 172 7.37 -10.73 -17.10
C ASP A 172 6.17 -11.64 -16.83
N LEU A 173 5.23 -11.19 -15.97
CA LEU A 173 3.93 -11.84 -15.77
C LEU A 173 2.82 -11.34 -16.70
N GLY A 174 3.13 -10.48 -17.66
CA GLY A 174 2.16 -9.93 -18.62
C GLY A 174 0.98 -9.21 -17.96
N THR A 175 1.26 -8.45 -16.89
CA THR A 175 0.26 -7.75 -16.08
C THR A 175 0.74 -6.36 -15.65
N HIS A 176 -0.02 -5.66 -14.81
CA HIS A 176 0.30 -4.31 -14.34
C HIS A 176 0.41 -4.22 -12.81
N GLN A 177 0.97 -3.13 -12.29
CA GLN A 177 1.20 -2.92 -10.86
C GLN A 177 -0.06 -3.07 -9.96
N HIS A 178 -1.26 -2.80 -10.50
CA HIS A 178 -2.54 -2.91 -9.77
C HIS A 178 -3.20 -4.30 -9.85
N ALA A 179 -2.51 -5.32 -10.36
CA ALA A 179 -3.11 -6.62 -10.59
C ALA A 179 -3.44 -7.34 -9.27
N THR A 180 -4.57 -8.03 -9.22
CA THR A 180 -4.93 -8.83 -8.03
C THR A 180 -4.10 -10.12 -7.98
N ASP A 181 -3.95 -10.70 -6.79
CA ASP A 181 -3.20 -11.95 -6.60
C ASP A 181 -3.76 -13.11 -7.43
N ALA A 182 -5.07 -13.08 -7.73
CA ALA A 182 -5.71 -14.05 -8.61
C ALA A 182 -5.19 -13.94 -10.04
N VAL A 183 -5.09 -12.70 -10.58
CA VAL A 183 -4.55 -12.43 -11.92
C VAL A 183 -3.08 -12.83 -12.00
N LEU A 184 -2.28 -12.51 -10.97
CA LEU A 184 -0.86 -12.91 -10.91
C LEU A 184 -0.70 -14.43 -11.01
N LYS A 185 -1.46 -15.19 -10.21
CA LYS A 185 -1.43 -16.66 -10.22
C LYS A 185 -1.91 -17.25 -11.54
N GLN A 186 -2.95 -16.67 -12.14
CA GLN A 186 -3.48 -17.12 -13.43
C GLN A 186 -2.44 -16.95 -14.55
N ASN A 187 -1.84 -15.76 -14.65
CA ASN A 187 -0.82 -15.48 -15.67
C ASN A 187 0.45 -16.32 -15.46
N PHE A 188 0.90 -16.47 -14.21
CA PHE A 188 2.04 -17.33 -13.89
C PHE A 188 1.83 -18.76 -14.38
N ARG A 189 0.66 -19.36 -14.15
CA ARG A 189 0.33 -20.72 -14.63
C ARG A 189 0.38 -20.81 -16.16
N LYS A 190 -0.24 -19.84 -16.85
CA LYS A 190 -0.29 -19.79 -18.32
C LYS A 190 1.10 -19.65 -18.94
N LEU A 191 1.90 -18.71 -18.43
CA LEU A 191 3.24 -18.42 -18.96
C LEU A 191 4.26 -19.50 -18.59
N SER A 192 4.18 -20.06 -17.38
CA SER A 192 5.04 -21.17 -16.95
C SER A 192 4.82 -22.42 -17.82
N LEU A 193 3.56 -22.73 -18.16
CA LEU A 193 3.25 -23.85 -19.07
C LEU A 193 3.77 -23.60 -20.49
N LYS A 194 3.70 -22.36 -20.97
CA LYS A 194 4.18 -21.97 -22.31
C LYS A 194 5.70 -22.02 -22.42
N HIS A 195 6.41 -21.57 -21.38
CA HIS A 195 7.87 -21.45 -21.37
C HIS A 195 8.58 -22.60 -20.65
N HIS A 196 7.87 -23.68 -20.29
CA HIS A 196 8.47 -24.81 -19.57
C HIS A 196 9.62 -25.46 -20.36
N PRO A 197 10.81 -25.67 -19.76
CA PRO A 197 11.98 -26.22 -20.48
C PRO A 197 11.71 -27.62 -21.07
N ASP A 198 11.00 -28.49 -20.34
CA ASP A 198 10.66 -29.83 -20.82
C ASP A 198 9.70 -29.84 -22.03
N LYS A 199 9.01 -28.72 -22.29
CA LYS A 199 8.12 -28.55 -23.45
C LYS A 199 8.79 -27.77 -24.59
N GLY A 200 10.12 -27.60 -24.54
CA GLY A 200 10.88 -26.82 -25.52
C GLY A 200 10.70 -25.31 -25.38
N GLY A 201 10.23 -24.83 -24.22
CA GLY A 201 10.05 -23.42 -23.94
C GLY A 201 11.37 -22.69 -23.64
N ASP A 202 11.35 -21.37 -23.77
CA ASP A 202 12.51 -20.52 -23.46
C ASP A 202 12.83 -20.56 -21.96
N LYS A 203 13.92 -21.26 -21.60
CA LYS A 203 14.41 -21.41 -20.23
C LYS A 203 14.66 -20.08 -19.53
N VAL A 204 15.10 -19.05 -20.25
CA VAL A 204 15.40 -17.76 -19.61
C VAL A 204 14.11 -17.01 -19.29
N ARG A 205 13.16 -17.01 -20.23
CA ARG A 205 11.81 -16.48 -19.96
C ARG A 205 11.18 -17.20 -18.76
N PHE A 206 11.33 -18.52 -18.68
CA PHE A 206 10.83 -19.31 -17.55
C PHE A 206 11.45 -18.90 -16.21
N THR A 207 12.76 -18.69 -16.17
CA THR A 207 13.45 -18.18 -14.96
C THR A 207 12.94 -16.80 -14.57
N ALA A 208 12.81 -15.87 -15.52
CA ALA A 208 12.29 -14.52 -15.26
C ALA A 208 10.84 -14.54 -14.73
N ILE A 209 9.97 -15.37 -15.33
CA ILE A 209 8.59 -15.57 -14.86
C ILE A 209 8.56 -16.08 -13.41
N ARG A 210 9.47 -17.00 -13.05
CA ARG A 210 9.58 -17.55 -11.71
C ARG A 210 10.07 -16.51 -10.71
N GLU A 211 11.14 -15.78 -11.04
CA GLU A 211 11.68 -14.71 -10.19
C GLU A 211 10.65 -13.59 -9.97
N ALA A 212 9.90 -13.22 -11.01
CA ALA A 212 8.81 -12.27 -10.92
C ALA A 212 7.72 -12.75 -9.96
N MET A 213 7.33 -14.03 -10.04
CA MET A 213 6.33 -14.60 -9.13
C MET A 213 6.85 -14.72 -7.69
N ASP A 214 8.12 -15.05 -7.48
CA ASP A 214 8.74 -15.12 -6.15
C ASP A 214 8.68 -13.76 -5.43
N VAL A 215 8.77 -12.65 -6.17
CA VAL A 215 8.65 -11.30 -5.62
C VAL A 215 7.19 -10.86 -5.48
N LEU A 216 6.38 -11.05 -6.52
CA LEU A 216 5.03 -10.51 -6.58
C LEU A 216 3.99 -11.32 -5.80
N SER A 217 4.27 -12.59 -5.49
CA SER A 217 3.35 -13.44 -4.72
C SER A 217 3.43 -13.23 -3.20
N ASP A 218 4.56 -12.73 -2.70
CA ASP A 218 4.72 -12.35 -1.30
C ASP A 218 4.29 -10.89 -1.13
N SER A 219 3.28 -10.65 -0.27
CA SER A 219 2.72 -9.31 -0.08
C SER A 219 3.72 -8.29 0.48
N LYS A 220 4.72 -8.74 1.27
CA LYS A 220 5.79 -7.87 1.76
C LYS A 220 6.79 -7.56 0.66
N LEU A 221 7.28 -8.58 -0.06
CA LEU A 221 8.26 -8.36 -1.14
C LEU A 221 7.67 -7.58 -2.31
N ARG A 222 6.39 -7.79 -2.65
CA ARG A 222 5.66 -6.98 -3.63
C ARG A 222 5.63 -5.52 -3.23
N ARG A 223 5.30 -5.22 -1.97
CA ARG A 223 5.36 -3.85 -1.44
C ARG A 223 6.77 -3.28 -1.51
N VAL A 224 7.78 -4.06 -1.12
CA VAL A 224 9.20 -3.64 -1.19
C VAL A 224 9.61 -3.31 -2.63
N TYR A 225 9.22 -4.13 -3.60
CA TYR A 225 9.43 -3.86 -5.02
C TYR A 225 8.69 -2.62 -5.49
N ASP A 226 7.42 -2.46 -5.13
CA ASP A 226 6.61 -1.30 -5.52
C ASP A 226 7.19 0.01 -4.96
N MET A 227 7.80 -0.05 -3.78
CA MET A 227 8.50 1.09 -3.16
C MET A 227 9.83 1.41 -3.84
N GLY A 228 10.73 0.43 -3.91
CA GLY A 228 12.15 0.66 -4.18
C GLY A 228 12.75 -0.13 -5.34
N GLY A 229 11.93 -0.87 -6.09
CA GLY A 229 12.38 -1.69 -7.20
C GLY A 229 13.25 -2.87 -6.76
N TRP A 230 14.03 -3.39 -7.70
CA TRP A 230 14.88 -4.56 -7.49
C TRP A 230 15.99 -4.37 -6.44
N ASP A 231 16.53 -3.16 -6.28
CA ASP A 231 17.56 -2.87 -5.28
C ASP A 231 17.07 -3.15 -3.85
N MET A 232 15.86 -2.67 -3.52
CA MET A 232 15.27 -2.93 -2.20
C MET A 232 14.86 -4.39 -2.03
N VAL A 233 14.38 -5.08 -3.08
CA VAL A 233 14.11 -6.52 -3.01
C VAL A 233 15.38 -7.31 -2.73
N SER A 234 16.50 -6.95 -3.38
CA SER A 234 17.80 -7.59 -3.19
C SER A 234 18.29 -7.40 -1.75
N LYS A 235 18.21 -6.17 -1.23
CA LYS A 235 18.53 -5.86 0.18
C LYS A 235 17.61 -6.62 1.17
N ALA A 236 16.33 -6.79 0.83
CA ALA A 236 15.36 -7.49 1.68
C ALA A 236 15.67 -8.99 1.74
N LYS A 237 15.98 -9.60 0.59
CA LYS A 237 16.36 -11.02 0.51
C LYS A 237 17.65 -11.33 1.26
N GLN A 238 18.54 -10.34 1.41
CA GLN A 238 19.77 -10.46 2.20
C GLN A 238 19.58 -10.18 3.69
N ASP A 239 18.34 -9.98 4.16
CA ASP A 239 18.00 -9.59 5.54
C ASP A 239 18.74 -8.32 6.02
N LYS A 240 19.07 -7.43 5.08
CA LYS A 240 19.79 -6.17 5.33
C LYS A 240 18.88 -4.96 5.51
N LEU A 241 17.56 -5.15 5.39
CA LEU A 241 16.58 -4.08 5.50
C LEU A 241 16.00 -4.08 6.92
N GLU A 242 16.39 -3.07 7.70
CA GLU A 242 15.74 -2.80 8.97
C GLU A 242 14.30 -2.29 8.76
N LYS A 243 13.44 -2.48 9.75
CA LYS A 243 12.11 -1.89 9.76
C LYS A 243 12.18 -0.48 10.32
N GLY A 244 11.60 0.47 9.60
CA GLY A 244 11.46 1.85 10.02
C GLY A 244 10.58 1.98 11.27
N PRO A 245 10.64 3.14 11.94
CA PRO A 245 9.88 3.35 13.17
C PRO A 245 8.37 3.30 12.95
N ASN A 246 7.65 2.81 13.95
CA ASN A 246 6.20 2.83 13.96
C ASN A 246 5.69 4.26 14.19
N LYS A 247 4.56 4.58 13.56
CA LYS A 247 3.87 5.85 13.72
C LYS A 247 2.64 5.66 14.60
N GLU A 248 2.66 6.25 15.79
CA GLU A 248 1.56 6.12 16.75
C GLU A 248 0.55 7.26 16.60
N HIS A 249 -0.73 6.90 16.54
CA HIS A 249 -1.84 7.84 16.55
C HIS A 249 -2.83 7.46 17.65
N THR A 250 -3.32 8.43 18.40
CA THR A 250 -4.38 8.17 19.38
C THR A 250 -5.75 8.37 18.73
N MET A 251 -6.61 7.37 18.82
CA MET A 251 -7.99 7.47 18.36
C MET A 251 -8.95 7.54 19.55
N HIS A 252 -9.77 8.59 19.58
CA HIS A 252 -10.77 8.77 20.63
C HIS A 252 -12.09 8.12 20.23
N LEU A 253 -12.62 7.23 21.06
CA LEU A 253 -13.87 6.51 20.80
C LEU A 253 -14.84 6.67 21.98
N THR A 254 -16.13 6.85 21.69
CA THR A 254 -17.17 6.73 22.72
C THR A 254 -17.42 5.27 23.06
N LEU A 255 -18.00 5.03 24.24
CA LEU A 255 -18.32 3.66 24.65
C LEU A 255 -19.33 2.98 23.69
N ALA A 256 -20.24 3.76 23.10
CA ALA A 256 -21.15 3.30 22.06
C ALA A 256 -20.42 2.86 20.78
N GLN A 257 -19.46 3.65 20.29
CA GLN A 257 -18.62 3.26 19.15
C GLN A 257 -17.80 1.99 19.42
N MET A 258 -17.32 1.84 20.66
CA MET A 258 -16.60 0.64 21.09
C MET A 258 -17.53 -0.57 21.24
N TYR A 259 -18.83 -0.35 21.49
CA TYR A 259 -19.83 -1.42 21.62
C TYR A 259 -20.20 -1.99 20.24
N THR A 260 -20.59 -1.14 19.29
CA THR A 260 -21.07 -1.58 17.97
C THR A 260 -19.93 -1.92 17.00
N GLY A 261 -18.72 -1.39 17.25
CA GLY A 261 -17.70 -1.29 16.22
C GLY A 261 -18.02 -0.14 15.25
N THR A 262 -16.97 0.41 14.62
CA THR A 262 -17.12 1.54 13.70
C THR A 262 -15.90 1.63 12.79
N THR A 263 -16.06 2.20 11.61
CA THR A 263 -14.94 2.58 10.74
C THR A 263 -14.69 4.07 10.88
N LYS A 264 -13.48 4.46 11.30
CA LYS A 264 -13.07 5.87 11.39
C LYS A 264 -12.07 6.20 10.30
N SER A 265 -12.39 7.21 9.50
CA SER A 265 -11.42 7.82 8.59
C SER A 265 -10.46 8.72 9.37
N MET A 266 -9.17 8.44 9.31
CA MET A 266 -8.12 9.22 9.96
C MET A 266 -7.12 9.72 8.91
N HIS A 267 -6.87 11.03 8.89
CA HIS A 267 -5.85 11.59 8.02
C HIS A 267 -4.46 11.27 8.58
N VAL A 268 -3.81 10.26 8.00
CA VAL A 268 -2.42 9.95 8.33
C VAL A 268 -1.53 10.51 7.24
N GLY A 269 -0.66 11.44 7.61
CA GLY A 269 0.39 11.89 6.70
C GLY A 269 1.40 10.76 6.54
N ARG A 270 1.52 10.19 5.34
CA ARG A 270 2.51 9.17 5.03
C ARG A 270 3.52 9.70 4.03
N ARG A 271 4.78 9.34 4.22
CA ARG A 271 5.82 9.46 3.20
C ARG A 271 5.74 8.24 2.28
N LEU A 272 4.94 8.32 1.22
CA LEU A 272 4.54 7.15 0.42
C LEU A 272 5.31 6.93 -0.88
N ARG A 273 6.09 7.89 -1.36
CA ARG A 273 6.98 7.66 -2.51
C ARG A 273 8.17 8.59 -2.50
N LEU A 274 9.35 8.05 -2.24
CA LEU A 274 10.57 8.57 -2.83
C LEU A 274 10.43 8.40 -4.34
N CYS A 275 10.58 9.48 -5.09
CA CYS A 275 10.54 9.37 -6.54
C CYS A 275 11.81 8.61 -6.99
N ARG A 276 11.65 7.46 -7.65
CA ARG A 276 12.77 6.62 -8.12
C ARG A 276 13.71 7.48 -8.98
N GLY A 277 14.95 7.67 -8.53
CA GLY A 277 15.97 8.43 -9.23
C GLY A 277 15.89 9.97 -9.09
N CYS A 278 15.08 10.55 -8.19
CA CYS A 278 15.17 11.99 -7.92
C CYS A 278 16.25 12.31 -6.88
N ASP A 279 17.48 12.49 -7.36
CA ASP A 279 18.53 13.21 -6.62
C ASP A 279 18.33 14.72 -6.74
N ASN A 280 18.76 15.45 -5.70
CA ASN A 280 18.58 16.90 -5.55
C ASN A 280 19.31 17.77 -6.60
N GLU A 281 20.11 17.17 -7.49
CA GLU A 281 20.88 17.88 -8.51
C GLU A 281 20.27 17.71 -9.90
N ASN A 282 19.70 18.79 -10.44
CA ASN A 282 19.36 19.00 -11.86
C ASN A 282 18.86 17.75 -12.62
N ASN A 283 17.76 17.18 -12.12
CA ASN A 283 17.43 15.80 -12.43
C ASN A 283 17.01 15.55 -13.90
N LYS A 284 17.65 14.52 -14.50
CA LYS A 284 17.32 13.86 -15.77
C LYS A 284 16.80 12.43 -15.54
N SER A 285 16.34 12.06 -14.35
CA SER A 285 15.68 10.77 -14.20
C SER A 285 14.39 10.78 -15.00
N VAL A 286 14.21 9.74 -15.80
CA VAL A 286 13.08 9.52 -16.73
C VAL A 286 11.71 9.75 -16.08
N PHE A 287 11.58 9.49 -14.78
CA PHE A 287 10.32 9.50 -14.05
C PHE A 287 10.05 10.80 -13.25
N CYS A 288 10.93 11.81 -13.34
CA CYS A 288 10.88 13.03 -12.54
C CYS A 288 10.72 14.24 -13.45
N SER A 289 9.53 14.84 -13.48
CA SER A 289 9.31 16.06 -14.26
C SER A 289 10.26 17.16 -13.79
N LYS A 290 10.83 17.92 -14.74
CA LYS A 290 11.69 19.08 -14.45
C LYS A 290 11.00 20.14 -13.58
N THR A 291 9.67 20.09 -13.46
CA THR A 291 8.82 21.02 -12.69
C THR A 291 8.49 20.55 -11.27
N CYS A 292 8.93 19.37 -10.83
CA CYS A 292 8.66 18.87 -9.49
C CYS A 292 9.43 19.66 -8.40
N LYS A 293 8.70 20.57 -7.72
CA LYS A 293 9.17 21.39 -6.58
C LYS A 293 8.88 20.79 -5.20
N LYS A 294 8.44 19.53 -5.12
CA LYS A 294 8.08 18.90 -3.84
C LYS A 294 9.33 18.48 -3.07
N ILE A 295 9.51 19.05 -1.88
CA ILE A 295 10.56 18.68 -0.93
C ILE A 295 9.97 17.68 0.07
N CYS A 296 10.74 16.68 0.45
CA CYS A 296 10.30 15.75 1.49
C CYS A 296 10.20 16.39 2.87
N PRO A 297 9.26 15.93 3.72
CA PRO A 297 9.31 16.21 5.15
C PRO A 297 10.66 15.82 5.76
N LYS A 298 11.04 16.47 6.86
CA LYS A 298 12.25 16.16 7.63
C LYS A 298 12.27 14.67 8.02
N GLN A 299 13.45 14.06 7.98
CA GLN A 299 13.72 12.69 8.39
C GLN A 299 14.12 12.65 9.87
N ILE A 300 13.72 11.61 10.59
CA ILE A 300 14.24 11.33 11.92
C ILE A 300 15.49 10.46 11.74
N GLU A 301 16.64 10.98 12.11
CA GLU A 301 17.90 10.24 12.19
C GLU A 301 18.18 9.89 13.66
N TYR A 302 18.55 8.64 13.93
CA TYR A 302 18.94 8.22 15.27
C TYR A 302 20.43 8.49 15.48
N ARG A 303 20.76 9.38 16.41
CA ARG A 303 22.14 9.67 16.78
C ARG A 303 22.43 9.07 18.16
N TYR A 304 23.52 8.30 18.25
CA TYR A 304 23.95 7.72 19.50
C TYR A 304 24.87 8.71 20.23
N MET A 305 24.52 9.07 21.46
CA MET A 305 25.36 9.85 22.35
C MET A 305 25.87 8.93 23.46
N ILE A 306 27.19 8.87 23.62
CA ILE A 306 27.82 8.10 24.69
C ILE A 306 28.05 9.08 25.86
N ARG A 307 27.34 8.87 26.97
CA ARG A 307 27.52 9.64 28.20
C ARG A 307 27.86 8.68 29.33
N GLY A 308 29.15 8.57 29.65
CA GLY A 308 29.67 7.49 30.50
C GLY A 308 29.70 6.14 29.79
N GLY A 309 29.46 5.04 30.51
CA GLY A 309 29.43 3.69 29.95
C GLY A 309 28.13 3.28 29.26
N MET A 310 27.10 4.14 29.24
CA MET A 310 25.79 3.87 28.62
C MET A 310 25.64 4.61 27.29
N ARG A 311 25.12 3.92 26.27
CA ARG A 311 24.79 4.47 24.95
C ARG A 311 23.34 4.96 24.96
N TYR A 312 23.12 6.24 24.71
CA TYR A 312 21.79 6.84 24.58
C TYR A 312 21.46 7.04 23.10
N GLN A 313 20.31 6.54 22.67
CA GLN A 313 19.79 6.77 21.31
C GLN A 313 18.87 8.00 21.35
N MET A 314 19.18 9.04 20.57
CA MET A 314 18.35 10.23 20.44
C MET A 314 17.81 10.37 19.03
N GLN A 315 16.56 10.80 18.91
CA GLN A 315 15.93 11.15 17.63
C GLN A 315 16.30 12.59 17.27
N HIS A 316 16.82 12.81 16.07
CA HIS A 316 17.17 14.12 15.55
C HIS A 316 16.49 14.34 14.20
N GLU A 317 15.72 15.42 14.06
CA GLU A 317 15.11 15.78 12.77
C GLU A 317 16.15 16.41 11.84
N VAL A 318 16.40 15.77 10.70
CA VAL A 318 17.32 16.23 9.64
C VAL A 318 16.52 16.50 8.37
N GLU A 319 16.92 17.51 7.60
CA GLU A 319 16.30 17.75 6.30
C GLU A 319 16.55 16.58 5.35
N SER A 320 15.52 16.19 4.60
CA SER A 320 15.68 15.09 3.67
C SER A 320 16.43 15.52 2.41
N LYS A 321 17.37 14.67 1.98
CA LYS A 321 18.10 14.80 0.71
C LYS A 321 17.30 14.42 -0.54
N HIS A 322 16.01 14.10 -0.41
CA HIS A 322 15.21 13.55 -1.51
C HIS A 322 13.96 14.38 -1.80
N LYS A 323 13.45 14.23 -3.03
CA LYS A 323 12.11 14.66 -3.42
C LYS A 323 11.13 13.50 -3.25
N CYS A 324 9.98 13.78 -2.65
CA CYS A 324 8.92 12.79 -2.50
C CYS A 324 7.54 13.37 -2.69
N ARG A 325 6.61 12.49 -3.02
CA ARG A 325 5.19 12.75 -2.94
C ARG A 325 4.71 12.32 -1.55
N ALA A 326 4.55 13.28 -0.65
CA ALA A 326 3.75 13.05 0.54
C ALA A 326 2.31 12.84 0.09
N GLU A 327 1.75 11.68 0.37
CA GLU A 327 0.35 11.37 0.08
C GLU A 327 -0.39 11.45 1.41
N LYS A 328 -1.19 12.52 1.55
CA LYS A 328 -2.11 12.67 2.66
C LYS A 328 -3.40 11.96 2.24
N GLY A 329 -3.47 10.66 2.51
CA GLY A 329 -4.67 9.87 2.29
C GLY A 329 -5.45 9.72 3.61
N PRO A 330 -6.79 9.76 3.59
CA PRO A 330 -7.55 9.18 4.68
C PRO A 330 -7.23 7.68 4.78
N LEU A 331 -6.84 7.22 5.95
CA LEU A 331 -6.79 5.79 6.28
C LEU A 331 -8.09 5.43 6.98
N GLU A 332 -8.84 4.50 6.39
CA GLU A 332 -10.02 3.94 7.04
C GLU A 332 -9.57 2.92 8.07
N VAL A 333 -9.84 3.25 9.34
CA VAL A 333 -9.48 2.41 10.48
C VAL A 333 -10.71 1.65 10.92
N GLU A 334 -10.72 0.35 10.67
CA GLU A 334 -11.76 -0.55 11.17
C GLU A 334 -11.57 -0.83 12.65
N VAL A 335 -12.56 -0.45 13.45
CA VAL A 335 -12.60 -0.70 14.89
C VAL A 335 -13.56 -1.85 15.18
N PRO A 336 -13.08 -3.01 15.63
CA PRO A 336 -13.95 -4.13 15.97
C PRO A 336 -14.77 -3.84 17.24
N ALA A 337 -16.01 -4.34 17.25
CA ALA A 337 -16.88 -4.32 18.42
C ALA A 337 -16.18 -4.93 19.66
N GLY A 338 -16.38 -4.33 20.82
CA GLY A 338 -15.79 -4.79 22.09
C GLY A 338 -14.36 -4.30 22.36
N VAL A 339 -13.77 -3.44 21.50
CA VAL A 339 -12.40 -2.91 21.67
C VAL A 339 -12.16 -2.34 23.04
N ARG A 340 -11.02 -2.66 23.66
CA ARG A 340 -10.67 -2.21 25.02
C ARG A 340 -10.02 -0.83 24.99
N ASP A 341 -10.14 -0.10 26.09
CA ASP A 341 -9.37 1.12 26.28
C ASP A 341 -7.86 0.80 26.30
N GLY A 342 -7.05 1.58 25.60
CA GLY A 342 -5.62 1.37 25.43
C GLY A 342 -5.23 0.29 24.42
N GLU A 343 -6.17 -0.42 23.80
CA GLU A 343 -5.87 -1.44 22.78
C GLU A 343 -5.27 -0.82 21.52
N GLU A 344 -4.33 -1.54 20.88
CA GLU A 344 -3.63 -1.09 19.67
C GLU A 344 -4.19 -1.78 18.42
N ILE A 345 -4.52 -0.99 17.40
CA ILE A 345 -4.90 -1.46 16.07
C ILE A 345 -3.74 -1.14 15.11
N LYS A 346 -3.14 -2.18 14.52
CA LYS A 346 -1.89 -2.07 13.74
C LYS A 346 -2.15 -2.22 12.25
N TYR A 347 -1.63 -1.27 11.47
CA TYR A 347 -1.63 -1.29 10.00
C TYR A 347 -0.19 -1.48 9.53
N ALA A 348 0.12 -2.72 9.17
CA ALA A 348 1.49 -3.14 8.90
C ALA A 348 2.05 -2.52 7.62
N GLY A 349 3.26 -1.95 7.69
CA GLY A 349 3.96 -1.36 6.54
C GLY A 349 3.31 -0.10 5.98
N GLU A 350 2.39 0.53 6.71
CA GLU A 350 1.72 1.78 6.30
C GLU A 350 2.43 3.03 6.87
N GLY A 351 3.57 2.86 7.54
CA GLY A 351 4.39 3.93 8.10
C GLY A 351 5.16 4.73 7.04
N ASP A 352 6.11 5.55 7.50
CA ASP A 352 6.90 6.40 6.61
C ASP A 352 7.98 5.58 5.87
N GLN A 353 8.10 5.78 4.55
CA GLN A 353 9.15 5.16 3.73
C GLN A 353 10.50 5.85 3.91
N SER A 354 11.57 5.06 3.86
CA SER A 354 12.95 5.53 3.78
C SER A 354 13.72 4.72 2.72
N GLU A 355 14.94 5.13 2.42
CA GLU A 355 15.80 4.46 1.43
C GLU A 355 16.44 3.18 1.96
N SER A 356 16.69 3.15 3.26
CA SER A 356 17.47 2.11 3.92
C SER A 356 16.62 1.19 4.79
N GLN A 357 15.33 1.48 4.95
CA GLN A 357 14.44 0.71 5.82
C GLN A 357 13.09 0.46 5.13
N THR A 358 12.50 -0.68 5.44
CA THR A 358 11.10 -0.93 5.09
C THR A 358 10.19 -0.06 5.96
N PRO A 359 9.01 0.37 5.50
CA PRO A 359 8.12 1.17 6.33
C PRO A 359 7.76 0.48 7.64
N GLY A 360 7.72 1.29 8.70
CA GLY A 360 7.13 0.87 9.97
C GLY A 360 5.63 0.66 9.88
N ASP A 361 5.00 0.39 11.01
CA ASP A 361 3.55 0.25 11.10
C ASP A 361 2.90 1.56 11.52
N ILE A 362 1.66 1.80 11.08
CA ILE A 362 0.81 2.78 11.77
C ILE A 362 0.09 2.04 12.90
N VAL A 363 0.22 2.56 14.12
CA VAL A 363 -0.41 1.99 15.32
C VAL A 363 -1.43 2.99 15.85
N PHE A 364 -2.70 2.61 15.83
CA PHE A 364 -3.77 3.39 16.44
C PHE A 364 -4.02 2.90 17.86
N LYS A 365 -3.76 3.75 18.85
CA LYS A 365 -4.06 3.48 20.25
C LYS A 365 -5.46 3.98 20.58
N VAL A 366 -6.33 3.07 20.99
CA VAL A 366 -7.69 3.42 21.40
C VAL A 366 -7.67 4.14 22.73
N LYS A 367 -8.37 5.27 22.80
CA LYS A 367 -8.62 6.01 24.03
C LYS A 367 -10.11 6.26 24.21
N GLN A 368 -10.68 5.70 25.26
CA GLN A 368 -12.10 5.85 25.58
C GLN A 368 -12.42 7.29 25.99
N ILE A 369 -13.50 7.84 25.44
CA ILE A 369 -14.16 9.04 25.93
C ILE A 369 -15.12 8.60 27.04
N TYR A 370 -14.88 9.07 28.26
CA TYR A 370 -15.67 8.71 29.43
C TYR A 370 -16.94 9.57 29.51
N GLU A 371 -18.10 8.91 29.55
CA GLU A 371 -19.42 9.55 29.70
C GLU A 371 -19.94 9.36 31.14
N LYS A 372 -20.67 10.33 31.67
CA LYS A 372 -21.15 10.27 33.07
C LYS A 372 -22.12 9.13 33.36
N GLN A 373 -22.89 8.69 32.37
CA GLN A 373 -23.97 7.72 32.57
C GLN A 373 -23.49 6.27 32.50
N TRP A 374 -22.33 6.02 31.88
CA TRP A 374 -21.86 4.68 31.60
C TRP A 374 -20.45 4.46 32.12
N SER A 375 -20.22 3.30 32.71
CA SER A 375 -18.90 2.84 33.09
C SER A 375 -18.71 1.40 32.63
N ARG A 376 -17.49 1.08 32.20
CA ARG A 376 -17.12 -0.25 31.71
C ARG A 376 -16.11 -0.89 32.66
N LYS A 377 -16.35 -2.14 33.04
CA LYS A 377 -15.35 -2.96 33.74
C LYS A 377 -15.25 -4.33 33.04
N GLY A 378 -14.18 -4.51 32.28
CA GLY A 378 -14.00 -5.70 31.44
C GLY A 378 -15.09 -5.76 30.36
N ILE A 379 -15.86 -6.85 30.35
CA ILE A 379 -17.01 -7.04 29.45
C ILE A 379 -18.33 -6.55 30.06
N HIS A 380 -18.34 -6.09 31.30
CA HIS A 380 -19.57 -5.67 31.98
C HIS A 380 -19.77 -4.16 31.89
N LEU A 381 -21.04 -3.76 31.76
CA LEU A 381 -21.47 -2.37 31.73
C LEU A 381 -22.13 -2.00 33.05
N TYR A 382 -21.92 -0.76 33.47
CA TYR A 382 -22.48 -0.17 34.67
C TYR A 382 -23.14 1.14 34.30
N ARG A 383 -24.36 1.34 34.79
CA ARG A 383 -25.11 2.58 34.59
C ARG A 383 -25.84 2.95 35.85
N THR A 384 -26.02 4.25 36.06
CA THR A 384 -26.91 4.78 37.09
C THR A 384 -28.27 5.08 36.50
N LEU A 385 -29.32 4.58 37.14
CA LEU A 385 -30.71 4.91 36.83
C LEU A 385 -31.28 5.77 37.96
N GLU A 386 -31.72 6.97 37.61
CA GLU A 386 -32.35 7.87 38.56
C GLU A 386 -33.85 7.52 38.66
N ILE A 387 -34.32 7.25 39.87
CA ILE A 387 -35.73 6.98 40.19
C ILE A 387 -36.22 7.98 41.23
N SER A 388 -37.48 8.40 41.12
CA SER A 388 -38.11 9.25 42.13
C SER A 388 -38.42 8.49 43.42
N LEU A 389 -38.64 9.21 44.52
CA LEU A 389 -39.08 8.60 45.79
C LEU A 389 -40.38 7.79 45.62
N LYS A 390 -41.33 8.26 44.80
CA LYS A 390 -42.57 7.53 44.49
C LYS A 390 -42.28 6.19 43.81
N GLU A 391 -41.43 6.22 42.79
CA GLU A 391 -40.99 5.04 42.02
C GLU A 391 -40.21 4.05 42.88
N SER A 392 -39.43 4.54 43.85
CA SER A 392 -38.74 3.70 44.83
C SER A 392 -39.70 2.94 45.74
N LEU A 393 -40.85 3.50 46.10
CA LEU A 393 -41.80 2.86 47.03
C LEU A 393 -42.81 1.95 46.32
N LEU A 394 -43.33 2.38 45.17
CA LEU A 394 -44.42 1.69 44.46
C LEU A 394 -43.92 0.77 43.34
N GLY A 395 -42.63 0.84 43.01
CA GLY A 395 -42.08 0.24 41.80
C GLY A 395 -42.13 1.20 40.60
N PHE A 396 -41.49 0.79 39.51
CA PHE A 396 -41.38 1.57 38.29
C PHE A 396 -41.26 0.70 37.06
N ASP A 397 -41.60 1.30 35.92
CA ASP A 397 -41.34 0.78 34.59
C ASP A 397 -40.71 1.92 33.78
N LYS A 398 -39.41 1.82 33.50
CA LYS A 398 -38.64 2.85 32.78
C LYS A 398 -37.94 2.25 31.58
N THR A 399 -37.96 2.99 30.49
CA THR A 399 -37.19 2.66 29.29
C THR A 399 -35.83 3.36 29.31
N ILE A 400 -34.75 2.60 29.15
CA ILE A 400 -33.40 3.13 28.97
C ILE A 400 -32.94 2.90 27.52
N THR A 401 -32.26 3.89 26.94
CA THR A 401 -31.57 3.72 25.66
C THR A 401 -30.20 3.08 25.89
N HIS A 402 -29.96 1.94 25.28
CA HIS A 402 -28.68 1.22 25.31
C HIS A 402 -27.65 1.88 24.37
N LEU A 403 -26.42 1.38 24.37
CA LEU A 403 -25.29 1.88 23.58
C LEU A 403 -25.45 1.68 22.06
N ASP A 404 -26.25 0.69 21.64
CA ASP A 404 -26.61 0.44 20.24
C ASP A 404 -27.87 1.20 19.79
N GLY A 405 -28.49 1.98 20.69
CA GLY A 405 -29.74 2.69 20.44
C GLY A 405 -31.01 1.88 20.70
N ARG A 406 -30.92 0.58 21.04
CA ARG A 406 -32.09 -0.21 21.46
C ARG A 406 -32.68 0.35 22.75
N LYS A 407 -33.99 0.23 22.89
CA LYS A 407 -34.73 0.60 24.09
C LYS A 407 -34.93 -0.62 24.96
N LEU A 408 -34.36 -0.61 26.17
CA LEU A 408 -34.53 -1.67 27.15
C LEU A 408 -35.55 -1.23 28.20
N GLN A 409 -36.55 -2.07 28.47
CA GLN A 409 -37.48 -1.85 29.57
C GLN A 409 -36.89 -2.40 30.87
N VAL A 410 -36.87 -1.56 31.89
CA VAL A 410 -36.39 -1.90 33.23
C VAL A 410 -37.56 -1.74 34.19
N ARG A 411 -38.11 -2.87 34.63
CA ARG A 411 -39.24 -2.93 35.55
C ARG A 411 -38.82 -3.53 36.88
N LYS A 412 -39.28 -2.92 37.97
CA LYS A 412 -39.17 -3.47 39.32
C LYS A 412 -40.44 -3.15 40.09
N GLU A 413 -41.01 -4.16 40.73
CA GLU A 413 -42.21 -4.03 41.56
C GLU A 413 -41.83 -3.92 43.03
N GLY A 414 -42.67 -3.21 43.80
CA GLY A 414 -42.46 -3.02 45.23
C GLY A 414 -41.30 -2.09 45.58
N VAL A 415 -40.82 -2.20 46.82
CA VAL A 415 -39.82 -1.27 47.37
C VAL A 415 -38.44 -1.51 46.76
N THR A 416 -37.86 -0.46 46.22
CA THR A 416 -36.50 -0.41 45.67
C THR A 416 -35.61 0.38 46.61
N GLU A 417 -34.70 -0.35 47.28
CA GLU A 417 -33.69 0.24 48.15
C GLU A 417 -32.73 1.16 47.41
N ALA A 418 -32.21 2.16 48.11
CA ALA A 418 -31.19 3.07 47.60
C ALA A 418 -29.92 2.29 47.20
N ASN A 419 -29.37 2.59 46.04
CA ASN A 419 -28.20 1.91 45.45
C ASN A 419 -28.39 0.41 45.18
N SER A 420 -29.63 -0.10 45.23
CA SER A 420 -29.92 -1.46 44.80
C SER A 420 -29.56 -1.64 43.31
N ARG A 421 -29.17 -2.86 42.96
CA ARG A 421 -28.67 -3.19 41.62
C ARG A 421 -29.64 -4.10 40.89
N ILE A 422 -29.98 -3.73 39.67
CA ILE A 422 -30.71 -4.57 38.72
C ILE A 422 -29.69 -5.09 37.70
N VAL A 423 -29.70 -6.39 37.46
CA VAL A 423 -28.76 -7.04 36.53
C VAL A 423 -29.53 -7.53 35.32
N LEU A 424 -29.12 -7.08 34.14
CA LEU A 424 -29.59 -7.59 32.86
C LEU A 424 -28.47 -8.45 32.26
N SER A 425 -28.75 -9.75 32.10
CA SER A 425 -27.85 -10.67 31.42
C SER A 425 -27.75 -10.29 29.93
N ASP A 426 -26.60 -10.59 29.32
CA ASP A 426 -26.33 -10.44 27.89
C ASP A 426 -26.43 -9.00 27.30
N GLU A 427 -26.61 -7.98 28.16
CA GLU A 427 -26.68 -6.57 27.77
C GLU A 427 -25.40 -5.77 28.09
N GLY A 428 -24.28 -6.45 28.36
CA GLY A 428 -22.94 -5.86 28.55
C GLY A 428 -22.14 -5.73 27.26
N MET A 429 -20.85 -5.37 27.35
CA MET A 429 -19.98 -5.24 26.17
C MET A 429 -19.77 -6.60 25.48
N PRO A 430 -19.70 -6.63 24.14
CA PRO A 430 -19.34 -7.83 23.40
C PRO A 430 -17.85 -8.17 23.61
N ASP A 431 -17.56 -9.47 23.71
CA ASP A 431 -16.20 -10.00 23.71
C ASP A 431 -15.78 -10.40 22.31
N LYS A 432 -14.70 -9.78 21.81
CA LYS A 432 -14.13 -10.06 20.48
C LYS A 432 -13.78 -11.52 20.25
N ARG A 433 -13.38 -12.23 21.30
CA ARG A 433 -12.84 -13.60 21.17
C ARG A 433 -13.95 -14.65 21.16
N THR A 434 -14.94 -14.47 22.02
CA THR A 434 -16.00 -15.48 22.23
C THR A 434 -17.32 -15.12 21.56
N GLY A 435 -17.52 -13.85 21.17
CA GLY A 435 -18.79 -13.34 20.68
C GLY A 435 -19.87 -13.19 21.77
N SER A 436 -19.58 -13.61 23.00
CA SER A 436 -20.50 -13.46 24.14
C SER A 436 -20.57 -12.00 24.60
N THR A 437 -21.73 -11.61 25.14
CA THR A 437 -21.92 -10.29 25.76
C THR A 437 -21.84 -10.42 27.27
N GLY A 438 -21.27 -9.41 27.93
CA GLY A 438 -21.31 -9.36 29.40
C GLY A 438 -22.70 -9.03 29.94
N LYS A 439 -22.79 -8.73 31.23
CA LYS A 439 -24.00 -8.19 31.87
C LYS A 439 -24.00 -6.66 31.97
N LEU A 440 -25.19 -6.08 32.02
CA LEU A 440 -25.44 -4.70 32.40
C LEU A 440 -25.93 -4.63 33.84
N VAL A 441 -25.22 -3.87 34.68
CA VAL A 441 -25.56 -3.62 36.07
C VAL A 441 -26.06 -2.18 36.22
N ILE A 442 -27.34 -2.06 36.56
CA ILE A 442 -28.01 -0.77 36.75
C ILE A 442 -28.10 -0.49 38.25
N THR A 443 -27.51 0.61 38.71
CA THR A 443 -27.61 1.07 40.09
C THR A 443 -28.73 2.10 40.22
N CYS A 444 -29.72 1.84 41.06
CA CYS A 444 -30.84 2.75 41.29
C CYS A 444 -30.46 3.83 42.30
N VAL A 445 -30.48 5.10 41.87
CA VAL A 445 -30.25 6.26 42.74
C VAL A 445 -31.57 7.00 42.91
N ILE A 446 -31.95 7.22 44.17
CA ILE A 446 -33.21 7.87 44.52
C ILE A 446 -33.02 9.39 44.46
N LYS A 447 -33.82 10.06 43.63
CA LYS A 447 -33.95 11.52 43.60
C LYS A 447 -35.09 11.93 44.51
N TYR A 448 -34.75 12.71 45.54
CA TYR A 448 -35.72 13.36 46.40
C TYR A 448 -36.26 14.64 45.74
N PRO A 449 -37.53 14.99 45.99
CA PRO A 449 -38.07 16.27 45.55
C PRO A 449 -37.26 17.41 46.18
N THR A 450 -36.84 18.37 45.35
CA THR A 450 -36.08 19.55 45.80
C THR A 450 -36.98 20.70 46.24
N ALA A 451 -38.25 20.71 45.80
CA ALA A 451 -39.23 21.69 46.22
C ALA A 451 -39.77 21.37 47.62
N PRO A 452 -40.08 22.39 48.44
CA PRO A 452 -40.72 22.18 49.74
C PRO A 452 -42.08 21.49 49.56
N LEU A 453 -42.33 20.46 50.38
CA LEU A 453 -43.58 19.70 50.37
C LEU A 453 -44.70 20.55 50.98
N SER A 454 -45.91 20.51 50.42
CA SER A 454 -47.07 21.21 50.99
C SER A 454 -47.42 20.64 52.37
N ALA A 455 -47.99 21.47 53.26
CA ALA A 455 -48.40 21.05 54.60
C ALA A 455 -49.35 19.84 54.58
N THR A 456 -50.28 19.82 53.61
CA THR A 456 -51.19 18.69 53.38
C THR A 456 -50.48 17.39 53.02
N LEU A 457 -49.44 17.46 52.19
CA LEU A 457 -48.66 16.30 51.76
C LEU A 457 -47.75 15.79 52.88
N GLN A 458 -47.18 16.70 53.68
CA GLN A 458 -46.40 16.34 54.86
C GLN A 458 -47.25 15.56 55.88
N GLU A 459 -48.48 16.01 56.14
CA GLU A 459 -49.39 15.34 57.05
C GLU A 459 -49.79 13.94 56.56
N GLN A 460 -50.04 13.78 55.25
CA GLN A 460 -50.32 12.48 54.64
C GLN A 460 -49.13 11.50 54.77
N ILE A 461 -47.90 11.98 54.52
CA ILE A 461 -46.70 11.14 54.66
C ILE A 461 -46.50 10.73 56.12
N ALA A 462 -46.70 11.65 57.07
CA ALA A 462 -46.58 11.36 58.50
C ALA A 462 -47.59 10.32 59.01
N ARG A 463 -48.80 10.25 58.42
CA ARG A 463 -49.80 9.23 58.75
C ARG A 463 -49.49 7.84 58.17
N LEU A 464 -48.88 7.79 56.99
CA LEU A 464 -48.69 6.55 56.22
C LEU A 464 -47.33 5.86 56.49
N MET A 465 -46.30 6.61 56.86
CA MET A 465 -44.97 6.07 57.13
C MET A 465 -44.81 5.76 58.64
N PRO A 466 -44.18 4.63 59.00
CA PRO A 466 -43.91 4.34 60.41
C PRO A 466 -43.06 5.45 61.03
N GLY A 467 -43.50 5.95 62.19
CA GLY A 467 -42.73 6.91 62.97
C GLY A 467 -41.38 6.33 63.40
N PRO A 468 -40.42 7.17 63.84
CA PRO A 468 -39.12 6.69 64.31
C PRO A 468 -39.33 5.60 65.36
N GLY A 469 -38.84 4.40 65.06
CA GLY A 469 -38.88 3.27 65.99
C GLY A 469 -38.36 3.72 67.35
N SER A 470 -39.06 3.31 68.41
CA SER A 470 -38.76 3.65 69.80
C SER A 470 -37.25 3.75 70.05
N ILE A 471 -36.80 4.92 70.49
CA ILE A 471 -35.41 5.18 70.88
C ILE A 471 -35.01 4.11 71.90
N VAL A 472 -34.20 3.13 71.49
CA VAL A 472 -33.51 2.26 72.43
C VAL A 472 -32.50 3.16 73.13
N LYS A 473 -32.81 3.56 74.37
CA LYS A 473 -31.87 4.31 75.22
C LYS A 473 -30.56 3.53 75.26
N ALA A 474 -29.50 4.09 74.70
CA ALA A 474 -28.17 3.55 74.83
C ALA A 474 -27.86 3.41 76.32
N LYS A 475 -27.64 2.16 76.79
CA LYS A 475 -27.05 1.94 78.11
C LYS A 475 -25.67 2.59 78.09
N LYS A 476 -25.47 3.57 78.96
CA LYS A 476 -24.15 4.11 79.28
C LYS A 476 -23.21 2.92 79.52
N ARG A 477 -22.16 2.82 78.72
CA ARG A 477 -21.06 1.90 78.96
C ARG A 477 -20.30 2.49 80.15
N GLU A 478 -20.39 1.84 81.30
CA GLU A 478 -19.51 2.14 82.44
C GLU A 478 -18.07 1.88 81.99
N GLU A 479 -17.21 2.87 82.26
CA GLU A 479 -15.78 2.83 82.03
C GLU A 479 -15.15 1.77 82.95
N LEU A 480 -14.37 0.87 82.35
CA LEU A 480 -13.37 0.03 83.01
C LEU A 480 -12.14 -0.04 82.12
#